data_AF-A0A7M7GQW2-F1
#
_entry.id   AF-A0A7M7GQW2-F1
#
_cell.length_a   1.000
_cell.length_b   1.000
_cell.length_c   1.000
_cell.angle_alpha   90.00
_cell.angle_beta   90.00
_cell.angle_gamma   90.00
#
_symmetry.space_group_name_H-M   'P 1'
#
loop_
_entity.id
_entity.type
_entity.pdbx_description
1 polymer ?
#
loop_
_entity_poly.entity_id
_entity_poly.type
_entity_poly.pdbx_seq_one_letter_code
_entity_poly.pdbx_strand_id
1 'polypeptide(L)'
;MLGIIVSGRLVQTDFQQIGENQFLITVPDADNINHIVVFLTGTIPFPDGTGGAVYFSWPDPTAPPNWQFLGYISNAKPSAIFKISNLKKNHEFENSNLGIFGVGKISHVAQIGVSVEPIAAIEQQAATVTQATSNSFLEFVQKMLTSFLNYVSSFSVTQAQMTPNPTENFVPLSVIQGWYETFERRLQQNPNFWKA
;
A
#
# COMPACT_ATOMS: atom_id res chain seq x y z
N MET A 1 11.61 19.42 15.86
CA MET A 1 10.20 18.99 16.00
C MET A 1 10.03 17.61 15.37
N LEU A 2 10.35 17.46 14.08
CA LEU A 2 10.16 16.21 13.33
C LEU A 2 11.49 15.57 12.95
N GLY A 3 11.49 14.24 12.85
CA GLY A 3 12.58 13.43 12.34
C GLY A 3 12.04 12.34 11.42
N ILE A 4 12.87 11.92 10.46
CA ILE A 4 12.59 10.80 9.57
C ILE A 4 13.75 9.81 9.58
N ILE A 5 13.42 8.52 9.61
CA ILE A 5 14.37 7.43 9.36
C ILE A 5 13.93 6.74 8.09
N VAL A 6 14.84 6.72 7.13
CA VAL A 6 14.72 5.89 5.94
C VAL A 6 15.39 4.56 6.23
N SER A 7 14.72 3.44 5.91
CA SER A 7 15.30 2.11 6.13
C SER A 7 16.69 2.00 5.48
N GLY A 8 17.71 1.68 6.29
CA GLY A 8 19.09 1.54 5.83
C GLY A 8 19.89 2.84 5.72
N ARG A 9 19.36 3.98 6.19
CA ARG A 9 20.06 5.27 6.19
C ARG A 9 20.09 5.92 7.56
N LEU A 10 20.96 6.93 7.69
CA LEU A 10 21.01 7.78 8.87
C LEU A 10 19.70 8.57 9.03
N VAL A 11 19.41 8.90 10.29
CA VAL A 11 18.30 9.77 10.65
C VAL A 11 18.48 11.16 10.04
N GLN A 12 17.39 11.71 9.51
CA GLN A 12 17.33 13.05 8.97
C GLN A 12 16.34 13.89 9.79
N THR A 13 16.70 15.13 10.06
CA THR A 13 15.89 16.08 10.86
C THR A 13 15.81 17.46 10.21
N ASP A 14 16.36 17.59 9.01
CA ASP A 14 16.44 18.79 8.18
C ASP A 14 15.14 19.05 7.41
N PHE A 15 14.01 19.05 8.13
CA PHE A 15 12.73 19.47 7.57
C PHE A 15 12.74 20.96 7.23
N GLN A 16 12.45 21.28 5.98
CA GLN A 16 12.22 22.63 5.50
C GLN A 16 10.78 23.03 5.80
N GLN A 17 10.60 24.12 6.54
CA GLN A 17 9.28 24.70 6.78
C GLN A 17 8.88 25.52 5.55
N ILE A 18 7.92 25.02 4.78
CA ILE A 18 7.42 25.65 3.54
C ILE A 18 6.19 26.53 3.78
N GLY A 19 5.52 26.34 4.92
CA GLY A 19 4.41 27.16 5.39
C GLY A 19 4.31 27.07 6.90
N GLU A 20 3.42 27.85 7.51
CA GLU A 20 3.29 27.98 8.97
C GLU A 20 3.03 26.63 9.67
N ASN A 21 2.31 25.74 8.99
CA ASN A 21 1.96 24.41 9.48
C ASN A 21 2.45 23.29 8.55
N GLN A 22 3.41 23.56 7.66
CA GLN A 22 3.82 22.61 6.62
C GLN A 22 5.33 22.42 6.61
N PHE A 23 5.75 21.16 6.79
CA PHE A 23 7.14 20.74 6.79
C PHE A 23 7.39 19.79 5.62
N LEU A 24 8.51 19.97 4.94
CA LEU A 24 8.91 19.20 3.77
C LEU A 24 10.31 18.66 3.99
N ILE A 25 10.53 17.39 3.64
CA ILE A 25 11.88 16.85 3.51
C ILE A 25 12.01 16.06 2.21
N THR A 26 13.17 16.23 1.58
CA THR A 26 13.49 15.57 0.32
C THR A 26 14.39 14.38 0.60
N VAL A 27 13.97 13.21 0.15
CA VAL A 27 14.72 11.97 0.32
C VAL A 27 15.29 11.56 -1.04
N PRO A 28 16.63 11.63 -1.23
CA PRO A 28 17.27 11.23 -2.48
C PRO A 28 17.23 9.71 -2.65
N ASP A 29 17.50 9.20 -3.85
CA ASP A 29 17.60 7.77 -4.18
C ASP A 29 16.45 6.92 -3.61
N ALA A 30 15.22 7.42 -3.71
CA ALA A 30 14.08 6.81 -3.05
C ALA A 30 13.63 5.48 -3.69
N ASP A 31 14.21 5.10 -4.84
CA ASP A 31 13.96 3.85 -5.57
C ASP A 31 14.22 2.59 -4.74
N ASN A 32 15.17 2.66 -3.81
CA ASN A 32 15.55 1.52 -2.96
C ASN A 32 14.86 1.51 -1.58
N ILE A 33 13.97 2.48 -1.31
CA ILE A 33 13.33 2.62 0.00
C ILE A 33 12.03 1.82 0.07
N ASN A 34 11.89 0.98 1.09
CA ASN A 34 10.66 0.23 1.33
C ASN A 34 9.83 0.81 2.47
N HIS A 35 10.51 1.25 3.53
CA HIS A 35 9.88 1.75 4.74
C HIS A 35 10.52 3.08 5.13
N ILE A 36 9.66 3.99 5.58
CA ILE A 36 10.05 5.23 6.24
C ILE A 36 9.42 5.27 7.62
N VAL A 37 10.11 5.90 8.56
CA VAL A 37 9.61 6.14 9.90
C VAL A 37 9.60 7.64 10.10
N VAL A 38 8.45 8.21 10.43
CA VAL A 38 8.34 9.64 10.78
C VAL A 38 8.01 9.71 12.25
N PHE A 39 8.70 10.59 12.97
CA PHE A 39 8.55 10.70 14.42
C PHE A 39 8.81 12.12 14.93
N LEU A 40 8.31 12.40 16.13
CA LEU A 40 8.61 13.61 16.87
C LEU A 40 9.95 13.47 17.61
N THR A 41 10.81 14.47 17.50
CA THR A 41 12.12 14.51 18.18
C THR A 41 12.01 14.72 19.69
N GLY A 42 10.80 15.01 20.21
CA GLY A 42 10.56 15.29 21.62
C GLY A 42 10.96 16.69 22.09
N THR A 43 11.49 17.52 21.19
CA THR A 43 11.90 18.90 21.54
C THR A 43 10.74 19.88 21.57
N ILE A 44 9.76 19.71 20.67
CA ILE A 44 8.59 20.56 20.53
C ILE A 44 7.38 19.64 20.26
N PRO A 45 6.34 19.64 21.13
CA PRO A 45 5.11 18.89 20.87
C PRO A 45 4.22 19.62 19.85
N PHE A 46 3.24 18.91 19.29
CA PHE A 46 2.18 19.57 18.50
C PHE A 46 1.30 20.45 19.41
N PRO A 47 0.75 21.56 18.90
CA PRO A 47 -0.31 22.31 19.58
C PRO A 47 -1.49 21.42 20.01
N ASP A 48 -2.18 21.81 21.08
CA ASP A 48 -3.31 21.05 21.60
C ASP A 48 -4.41 20.85 20.54
N GLY A 49 -4.90 19.61 20.42
CA GLY A 49 -5.91 19.23 19.44
C GLY A 49 -5.38 19.05 18.01
N THR A 50 -4.08 19.16 17.77
CA THR A 50 -3.47 19.00 16.45
C THR A 50 -2.57 17.75 16.34
N GLY A 51 -2.33 17.32 15.11
CA GLY A 51 -1.38 16.28 14.77
C GLY A 51 -0.72 16.55 13.42
N GLY A 52 0.27 15.74 13.07
CA GLY A 52 0.95 15.78 11.78
C GLY A 52 0.37 14.76 10.82
N ALA A 53 -0.33 15.20 9.78
CA ALA A 53 -0.70 14.40 8.62
C ALA A 53 0.54 14.21 7.74
N VAL A 54 0.92 12.96 7.49
CA VAL A 54 2.11 12.60 6.71
C VAL A 54 1.69 12.26 5.29
N TYR A 55 2.27 12.99 4.34
CA TYR A 55 2.06 12.83 2.92
C TYR A 55 3.35 12.43 2.23
N PHE A 56 3.21 11.71 1.12
CA PHE A 56 4.31 11.26 0.29
C PHE A 56 4.03 11.61 -1.16
N SER A 57 5.04 12.14 -1.83
CA SER A 57 4.95 12.54 -3.23
C SER A 57 6.20 12.11 -3.98
N TRP A 58 5.97 11.65 -5.21
CA TRP A 58 7.00 11.55 -6.23
C TRP A 58 6.91 12.79 -7.11
N PRO A 59 7.87 13.72 -7.03
CA PRO A 59 7.91 14.85 -7.93
C PRO A 59 8.19 14.37 -9.36
N ASP A 60 7.20 14.47 -10.24
CA ASP A 60 7.35 14.22 -11.67
C ASP A 60 7.85 15.51 -12.35
N PRO A 61 8.88 15.47 -13.23
CA PRO A 61 9.31 16.64 -13.99
C PRO A 61 8.24 17.22 -14.94
N THR A 62 7.20 16.44 -15.26
CA THR A 62 6.20 16.75 -16.28
C THR A 62 4.77 16.90 -15.74
N ALA A 63 4.54 16.61 -14.45
CA ALA A 63 3.24 16.71 -13.81
C ALA A 63 3.35 17.36 -12.41
N PRO A 64 2.28 18.01 -11.93
CA PRO A 64 2.25 18.50 -10.55
C PRO A 64 2.46 17.35 -9.56
N PRO A 65 3.15 17.58 -8.42
CA PRO A 65 3.43 16.54 -7.44
C PRO A 65 2.14 15.92 -6.91
N ASN A 66 2.00 14.60 -7.08
CA ASN A 66 0.85 13.85 -6.59
C ASN A 66 1.09 13.45 -5.13
N TRP A 67 0.40 14.12 -4.20
CA TRP A 67 0.51 13.89 -2.76
C TRP A 67 -0.44 12.79 -2.30
N GLN A 68 0.13 11.71 -1.78
CA GLN A 68 -0.61 10.59 -1.21
C GLN A 68 -0.52 10.61 0.31
N PHE A 69 -1.66 10.56 0.99
CA PHE A 69 -1.72 10.46 2.44
C PHE A 69 -1.25 9.07 2.90
N LEU A 70 -0.23 9.05 3.76
CA LEU A 70 0.31 7.81 4.34
C LEU A 70 -0.33 7.47 5.69
N GLY A 71 -0.67 8.50 6.46
CA GLY A 71 -1.16 8.36 7.82
C GLY A 71 -0.74 9.56 8.66
N TYR A 72 -0.62 9.37 9.96
CA TYR A 72 -0.44 10.50 10.87
C TYR A 72 0.38 10.16 12.12
N ILE A 73 0.88 11.24 12.73
CA ILE A 73 1.54 11.27 14.02
C ILE A 73 0.85 12.31 14.92
N SER A 74 0.87 12.10 16.22
CA SER A 74 0.28 13.03 17.21
C SER A 74 1.07 12.98 18.51
N ASN A 75 0.72 13.82 19.48
CA ASN A 75 1.36 13.76 20.81
C ASN A 75 1.12 12.39 21.51
N ALA A 76 -0.03 11.75 21.26
CA ALA A 76 -0.33 10.41 21.78
C ALA A 76 0.36 9.29 20.98
N LYS A 77 0.57 9.51 19.67
CA LYS A 77 1.27 8.60 18.78
C LYS A 77 2.43 9.32 18.09
N PRO A 78 3.56 9.51 18.80
CA PRO A 78 4.64 10.39 18.35
C PRO A 78 5.47 9.81 17.22
N SER A 79 5.25 8.56 16.81
CA SER A 79 5.95 7.93 15.70
C SER A 79 5.05 6.99 14.91
N ALA A 80 5.33 6.85 13.61
CA ALA A 80 4.65 5.93 12.72
C ALA A 80 5.60 5.41 11.63
N ILE A 81 5.39 4.16 11.24
CA ILE A 81 6.13 3.49 10.17
C ILE A 81 5.21 3.36 8.95
N PHE A 82 5.70 3.76 7.79
CA PHE A 82 4.95 3.73 6.54
C PHE A 82 5.67 2.89 5.49
N LYS A 83 4.94 2.00 4.84
CA LYS A 83 5.42 1.20 3.71
C LYS A 83 5.14 1.94 2.41
N ILE A 84 6.20 2.34 1.70
CA ILE A 84 6.10 3.11 0.46
C ILE A 84 6.33 2.26 -0.80
N SER A 85 6.72 0.98 -0.66
CA SER A 85 6.97 0.08 -1.80
C SER A 85 5.77 -0.07 -2.75
N ASN A 86 4.54 0.01 -2.23
CA ASN A 86 3.33 -0.17 -3.03
C ASN A 86 2.98 1.11 -3.82
N LEU A 87 3.37 2.27 -3.32
CA LEU A 87 3.09 3.57 -3.95
C LEU A 87 3.97 3.81 -5.17
N LYS A 88 5.16 3.19 -5.20
CA LYS A 88 6.03 3.11 -6.38
C LYS A 88 5.33 2.46 -7.57
N LYS A 89 4.69 1.31 -7.33
CA LYS A 89 4.02 0.54 -8.38
C LYS A 89 2.87 1.30 -9.02
N ASN A 90 2.10 2.07 -8.25
CA ASN A 90 1.02 2.87 -8.84
C ASN A 90 1.56 3.98 -9.76
N HIS A 91 2.69 4.61 -9.43
CA HIS A 91 3.34 5.59 -10.30
C HIS A 91 3.99 4.94 -11.55
N GLU A 92 4.56 3.74 -11.41
CA GLU A 92 5.09 2.96 -12.54
C GLU A 92 3.95 2.49 -13.47
N PHE A 93 2.80 2.10 -12.92
CA PHE A 93 1.64 1.67 -13.71
C PHE A 93 0.93 2.83 -14.42
N GLU A 94 0.83 4.02 -13.82
CA GLU A 94 0.30 5.20 -14.54
C GLU A 94 1.19 5.62 -15.72
N ASN A 95 2.52 5.38 -15.63
CA ASN A 95 3.46 5.63 -16.72
C ASN A 95 3.62 4.43 -17.69
N SER A 96 2.94 3.31 -17.46
CA SER A 96 3.08 2.10 -18.29
C SER A 96 2.34 2.14 -19.65
N ASN A 97 1.70 3.27 -19.98
CA ASN A 97 1.10 3.52 -21.29
C ASN A 97 2.00 4.32 -22.28
N LEU A 98 3.29 4.48 -21.99
CA LEU A 98 4.23 5.16 -22.90
C LEU A 98 5.30 4.21 -23.44
N GLY A 99 4.98 3.61 -24.60
CA GLY A 99 5.84 3.58 -25.77
C GLY A 99 7.21 2.89 -25.70
N ILE A 100 7.36 1.92 -26.61
CA ILE A 100 8.55 1.17 -27.09
C ILE A 100 9.84 2.01 -27.34
N PHE A 101 9.85 3.33 -27.17
CA PHE A 101 11.05 4.18 -27.26
C PHE A 101 10.95 5.37 -26.31
N GLY A 102 11.64 5.33 -25.17
CA GLY A 102 11.80 6.50 -24.31
C GLY A 102 12.14 6.13 -22.89
N VAL A 103 13.40 6.32 -22.49
CA VAL A 103 13.85 6.25 -21.11
C VAL A 103 13.15 7.37 -20.33
N GLY A 104 11.99 7.08 -19.75
CA GLY A 104 11.33 7.99 -18.82
C GLY A 104 12.28 8.25 -17.66
N LYS A 105 12.60 9.52 -17.39
CA LYS A 105 13.40 9.91 -16.22
C LYS A 105 12.61 9.52 -14.98
N ILE A 106 12.94 8.36 -14.42
CA ILE A 106 12.44 7.94 -13.12
C ILE A 106 12.91 9.02 -12.14
N SER A 107 11.96 9.69 -11.50
CA SER A 107 12.31 10.66 -10.47
C SER A 107 12.90 9.90 -9.29
N HIS A 108 14.22 9.93 -9.15
CA HIS A 108 14.95 9.22 -8.09
C HIS A 108 14.77 9.86 -6.71
N VAL A 109 14.04 10.98 -6.62
CA VAL A 109 13.93 11.80 -5.42
C VAL A 109 12.48 11.80 -4.96
N ALA A 110 12.22 11.37 -3.73
CA ALA A 110 10.89 11.45 -3.13
C ALA A 110 10.79 12.63 -2.17
N GLN A 111 9.57 13.14 -1.97
CA GLN A 111 9.28 14.20 -1.01
C GLN A 111 8.31 13.68 0.05
N ILE A 112 8.61 13.98 1.31
CA ILE A 112 7.75 13.71 2.44
C ILE A 112 7.29 15.04 3.00
N GLY A 113 5.97 15.21 3.05
CA GLY A 113 5.31 16.38 3.60
C GLY A 113 4.67 16.02 4.94
N VAL A 114 4.76 16.91 5.92
CA VAL A 114 4.03 16.82 7.17
C VAL A 114 3.23 18.10 7.34
N SER A 115 1.90 17.98 7.36
CA SER A 115 0.96 19.08 7.55
C SER A 115 0.38 19.02 8.97
N VAL A 116 0.42 20.12 9.71
CA VAL A 116 -0.15 20.22 11.05
C VAL A 116 -1.63 20.57 10.93
N GLU A 117 -2.49 19.61 11.29
CA GLU A 117 -3.93 19.70 11.10
C GLU A 117 -4.67 19.25 12.37
N PRO A 118 -5.96 19.62 12.54
CA PRO A 118 -6.77 19.14 13.66
C PRO A 118 -6.88 17.62 13.64
N ILE A 119 -6.61 16.96 14.78
CA ILE A 119 -6.50 15.50 14.83
C ILE A 119 -7.77 14.78 14.38
N ALA A 120 -8.94 15.36 14.66
CA ALA A 120 -10.24 14.83 14.23
C ALA A 120 -10.38 14.74 12.70
N ALA A 121 -9.83 15.69 11.95
CA ALA A 121 -9.85 15.66 10.48
C ALA A 121 -8.92 14.57 9.94
N ILE A 122 -7.72 14.46 10.54
CA ILE A 122 -6.72 13.47 10.14
C ILE A 122 -7.22 12.04 10.40
N GLU A 123 -7.90 11.80 11.52
CA GLU A 123 -8.48 10.48 11.84
C GLU A 123 -9.56 10.07 10.84
N GLN A 124 -10.40 11.00 10.36
CA GLN A 124 -11.38 10.73 9.31
C GLN A 124 -10.72 10.36 7.98
N GLN A 125 -9.63 11.05 7.62
CA GLN A 125 -8.86 10.73 6.41
C GLN A 125 -8.14 9.37 6.53
N ALA A 126 -7.60 9.05 7.71
CA ALA A 126 -6.99 7.75 7.98
C ALA A 126 -8.01 6.61 7.89
N ALA A 127 -9.24 6.81 8.39
CA ALA A 127 -10.31 5.83 8.30
C ALA A 127 -10.71 5.55 6.84
N THR A 128 -10.82 6.58 6.01
CA THR A 128 -11.18 6.45 4.59
C THR A 128 -10.11 5.71 3.79
N VAL A 129 -8.82 6.01 4.00
CA VAL A 129 -7.72 5.30 3.31
C VAL A 129 -7.64 3.83 3.73
N THR A 130 -7.84 3.53 5.01
CA THR A 130 -7.85 2.16 5.54
C THR A 130 -9.00 1.35 4.95
N GLN A 131 -10.20 1.94 4.87
CA GLN A 131 -11.36 1.30 4.24
C GLN A 131 -11.11 1.01 2.75
N ALA A 132 -10.59 1.99 2.00
CA ALA A 132 -10.31 1.82 0.58
C ALA A 132 -9.32 0.67 0.30
N THR A 133 -8.25 0.57 1.07
CA THR A 133 -7.25 -0.52 0.92
C THR A 133 -7.83 -1.88 1.31
N SER A 134 -8.63 -1.96 2.37
CA SER A 134 -9.27 -3.21 2.78
C SER A 134 -10.24 -3.75 1.72
N ASN A 135 -11.02 -2.87 1.10
CA ASN A 135 -11.98 -3.22 0.06
C ASN A 135 -11.27 -3.70 -1.22
N SER A 136 -10.22 -2.99 -1.65
CA SER A 136 -9.44 -3.39 -2.83
C SER A 136 -8.76 -4.76 -2.65
N PHE A 137 -8.23 -5.04 -1.45
CA PHE A 137 -7.64 -6.35 -1.16
C PHE A 137 -8.70 -7.47 -1.20
N LEU A 138 -9.87 -7.25 -0.62
CA LEU A 138 -10.95 -8.23 -0.62
C LEU A 138 -11.46 -8.51 -2.04
N GLU A 139 -11.62 -7.47 -2.85
CA GLU A 139 -11.98 -7.60 -4.26
C GLU A 139 -10.93 -8.39 -5.05
N PHE A 140 -9.64 -8.12 -4.83
CA PHE A 140 -8.55 -8.88 -5.44
C PHE A 140 -8.64 -10.37 -5.11
N VAL A 141 -8.81 -10.73 -3.83
CA VAL A 141 -8.90 -12.14 -3.41
C VAL A 141 -10.13 -12.81 -4.02
N GLN A 142 -11.29 -12.14 -4.03
CA GLN A 142 -12.50 -12.68 -4.66
C GLN A 142 -12.32 -12.94 -6.16
N LYS A 143 -11.73 -11.98 -6.89
CA LYS A 143 -11.45 -12.13 -8.33
C LYS A 143 -10.44 -13.26 -8.61
N MET A 144 -9.42 -13.38 -7.76
CA MET A 144 -8.42 -14.46 -7.87
C MET A 144 -9.06 -15.84 -7.66
N LEU A 145 -9.86 -16.00 -6.61
CA LEU A 145 -10.54 -17.28 -6.32
C LEU A 145 -11.52 -17.66 -7.45
N THR A 146 -12.26 -16.68 -7.96
CA THR A 146 -13.19 -16.87 -9.10
C THR A 146 -12.42 -17.28 -10.36
N SER A 147 -11.30 -16.62 -10.66
CA SER A 147 -10.45 -16.98 -11.80
C SER A 147 -9.90 -18.40 -11.67
N PHE A 148 -9.44 -18.80 -10.48
CA PHE A 148 -8.97 -20.15 -10.21
C PHE A 148 -10.08 -21.19 -10.41
N LEU A 149 -11.27 -20.95 -9.84
CA LEU A 149 -12.39 -21.89 -9.95
C LEU A 149 -12.84 -22.04 -11.42
N ASN A 150 -12.88 -20.94 -12.18
CA ASN A 150 -13.21 -20.97 -13.61
C ASN A 150 -12.18 -21.78 -14.40
N TYR A 151 -10.89 -21.59 -14.13
CA TYR A 151 -9.82 -22.35 -14.79
C TYR A 151 -9.95 -23.84 -14.50
N VAL A 152 -10.04 -24.24 -13.23
CA VAL A 152 -10.13 -25.66 -12.86
C VAL A 152 -11.42 -26.31 -13.37
N SER A 153 -12.55 -25.60 -13.29
CA SER A 153 -13.83 -26.12 -13.78
C SER A 153 -13.83 -26.34 -15.30
N SER A 154 -13.01 -25.60 -16.05
CA SER A 154 -12.86 -25.82 -17.50
C SER A 154 -12.20 -27.16 -17.87
N PHE A 155 -11.45 -27.76 -16.94
CA PHE A 155 -10.86 -29.10 -17.10
C PHE A 155 -11.72 -30.19 -16.46
N SER A 156 -12.93 -29.86 -16.00
CA SER A 156 -13.80 -30.87 -15.41
C SER A 156 -14.27 -31.86 -16.48
N VAL A 157 -14.03 -33.14 -16.22
CA VAL A 157 -14.43 -34.25 -17.09
C VAL A 157 -15.21 -35.28 -16.28
N THR A 158 -16.24 -35.85 -16.89
CA THR A 158 -16.95 -36.99 -16.30
C THR A 158 -16.18 -38.28 -16.53
N GLN A 159 -16.43 -39.32 -15.71
CA GLN A 159 -15.77 -40.63 -15.88
C GLN A 159 -15.97 -41.21 -17.28
N ALA A 160 -17.09 -40.92 -17.95
CA ALA A 160 -17.38 -41.36 -19.32
C ALA A 160 -16.51 -40.66 -20.38
N GLN A 161 -15.94 -39.49 -20.07
CA GLN A 161 -15.10 -38.69 -20.96
C GLN A 161 -13.60 -38.86 -20.67
N MET A 162 -13.24 -39.58 -19.61
CA MET A 162 -11.85 -39.81 -19.22
C MET A 162 -11.18 -40.80 -20.18
N THR A 163 -10.00 -40.43 -20.68
CA THR A 163 -9.10 -41.37 -21.35
C THR A 163 -8.21 -42.06 -20.32
N PRO A 164 -7.88 -43.36 -20.48
CA PRO A 164 -7.04 -44.06 -19.52
C PRO A 164 -5.63 -43.44 -19.44
N ASN A 165 -5.35 -42.73 -18.35
CA ASN A 165 -4.03 -42.18 -18.04
C ASN A 165 -3.60 -42.61 -16.62
N PRO A 166 -2.87 -43.74 -16.47
CA PRO A 166 -2.51 -44.30 -15.17
C PRO A 166 -1.50 -43.47 -14.38
N THR A 167 -0.93 -42.41 -14.97
CA THR A 167 0.01 -41.50 -14.29
C THR A 167 -0.64 -40.22 -13.77
N GLU A 168 -1.92 -39.99 -14.05
CA GLU A 168 -2.61 -38.74 -13.75
C GLU A 168 -3.53 -38.87 -12.53
N ASN A 169 -3.41 -37.90 -11.62
CA ASN A 169 -4.24 -37.84 -10.42
C ASN A 169 -5.43 -36.91 -10.67
N PHE A 170 -6.64 -37.40 -10.39
CA PHE A 170 -7.87 -36.62 -10.52
C PHE A 170 -8.40 -36.21 -9.16
N VAL A 171 -8.80 -34.93 -9.04
CA VAL A 171 -9.47 -34.40 -7.85
C VAL A 171 -10.94 -34.19 -8.17
N PRO A 172 -11.89 -34.72 -7.39
CA PRO A 172 -13.31 -34.49 -7.61
C PRO A 172 -13.65 -33.00 -7.53
N LEU A 173 -14.46 -32.50 -8.48
CA LEU A 173 -14.87 -31.09 -8.51
C LEU A 173 -15.58 -30.65 -7.22
N SER A 174 -16.31 -31.56 -6.56
CA SER A 174 -16.98 -31.31 -5.28
C SER A 174 -16.01 -30.94 -4.15
N VAL A 175 -14.80 -31.50 -4.14
CA VAL A 175 -13.76 -31.16 -3.14
C VAL A 175 -13.29 -29.72 -3.34
N ILE A 176 -13.15 -29.30 -4.60
CA ILE A 176 -12.68 -27.96 -4.96
C ILE A 176 -13.77 -26.91 -4.68
N GLN A 177 -15.03 -27.23 -4.97
CA GLN A 177 -16.17 -26.39 -4.60
C GLN A 177 -16.29 -26.24 -3.07
N GLY A 178 -16.22 -27.34 -2.32
CA GLY A 178 -16.26 -27.28 -0.85
C GLY A 178 -15.08 -26.51 -0.24
N TRP A 179 -13.90 -26.60 -0.85
CA TRP A 179 -12.75 -25.76 -0.49
C TRP A 179 -13.03 -24.28 -0.76
N TYR A 180 -13.55 -23.94 -1.94
CA TYR A 180 -13.88 -22.56 -2.31
C TYR A 180 -14.88 -21.93 -1.34
N GLU A 181 -15.99 -22.61 -1.03
CA GLU A 181 -17.00 -22.12 -0.07
C GLU A 181 -16.41 -21.95 1.34
N THR A 182 -15.57 -22.90 1.77
CA THR A 182 -14.89 -22.80 3.06
C THR A 182 -13.91 -21.64 3.11
N PHE A 183 -13.18 -21.40 2.01
CA PHE A 183 -12.25 -20.30 1.89
C PHE A 183 -12.99 -18.96 1.92
N GLU A 184 -14.06 -18.81 1.15
CA GLU A 184 -14.86 -17.58 1.10
C GLU A 184 -15.48 -17.26 2.47
N ARG A 185 -16.03 -18.26 3.15
CA ARG A 185 -16.56 -18.09 4.52
C ARG A 185 -15.49 -17.64 5.51
N ARG A 186 -14.28 -18.21 5.44
CA ARG A 186 -13.15 -17.80 6.31
C ARG A 186 -12.67 -16.39 5.98
N LEU A 187 -12.67 -16.02 4.69
CA LEU A 187 -12.27 -14.69 4.23
C LEU A 187 -13.23 -13.60 4.76
N GLN A 188 -14.54 -13.86 4.72
CA GLN A 188 -15.55 -12.92 5.26
C GLN A 188 -15.42 -12.72 6.78
N GLN A 189 -15.04 -13.77 7.51
CA GLN A 189 -14.86 -13.69 8.96
C GLN A 189 -13.55 -13.02 9.36
N ASN A 190 -12.46 -13.30 8.63
CA ASN A 190 -11.16 -12.73 8.89
C ASN A 190 -10.36 -12.57 7.58
N PRO A 191 -10.20 -11.35 7.05
CA PRO A 191 -9.46 -11.10 5.81
C PRO A 191 -7.99 -11.58 5.82
N ASN A 192 -7.38 -11.80 6.99
CA ASN A 192 -5.98 -12.21 7.16
C ASN A 192 -5.82 -13.68 7.59
N PHE A 193 -6.86 -14.52 7.54
CA PHE A 193 -6.80 -15.90 8.05
C PHE A 193 -5.72 -16.78 7.40
N TRP A 194 -5.33 -16.46 6.15
CA TRP A 194 -4.42 -17.24 5.31
C TRP A 194 -2.94 -16.87 5.50
N LYS A 195 -2.62 -15.83 6.30
CA LYS A 195 -1.25 -15.39 6.58
C LYS A 195 -0.59 -16.10 7.77
N ALA A 196 -1.26 -17.08 8.38
CA ALA A 196 -0.78 -17.83 9.54
C ALA A 196 0.12 -19.00 9.14
#